data_AF-A0A524Q628-F1
#
_entry.id   AF-A0A524Q628-F1
#
_cell.length_a   1.000
_cell.length_b   1.000
_cell.length_c   1.000
_cell.angle_alpha   90.00
_cell.angle_beta   90.00
_cell.angle_gamma   90.00
#
_symmetry.space_group_name_H-M   'P 1'
#
loop_
_entity.id
_entity.type
_entity.pdbx_description
1 polymer ?
#
loop_
_entity_poly.entity_id
_entity_poly.type
_entity_poly.pdbx_seq_one_letter_code
_entity_poly.pdbx_strand_id
1 'polypeptide(L)' 'MMAEVRIDSLTVKHATLERAIEEENQRPHPDDFRLTELKREKLRIKDEIAHHQD' A
#
# COMPACT_ATOMS: atom_id res chain seq x y z
N MET A 1 15.02 7.52 16.09
CA MET A 1 13.84 8.35 16.39
C MET A 1 13.18 9.08 15.21
N MET A 2 13.81 9.35 14.05
CA MET A 2 13.09 9.94 12.88
C MET A 2 12.88 8.93 11.72
N ALA A 3 13.83 8.01 11.53
CA ALA A 3 13.70 6.93 10.54
C ALA A 3 12.54 5.98 10.87
N GLU A 4 12.37 5.64 12.15
CA GLU A 4 11.27 4.79 12.63
C GLU A 4 9.90 5.39 12.33
N VAL A 5 9.73 6.71 12.51
CA VAL A 5 8.45 7.41 12.23
C VAL A 5 8.11 7.37 10.73
N ARG A 6 9.12 7.46 9.86
CA ARG A 6 8.92 7.33 8.41
C ARG A 6 8.51 5.91 8.02
N ILE A 7 9.17 4.90 8.57
CA ILE A 7 8.84 3.49 8.30
C ILE A 7 7.44 3.14 8.82
N ASP A 8 7.08 3.62 10.01
CA ASP A 8 5.75 3.41 10.60
C ASP A 8 4.65 4.04 9.71
N SER A 9 4.88 5.28 9.26
CA SER A 9 3.97 5.97 8.33
C SER A 9 3.82 5.23 7.00
N LEU A 10 4.92 4.69 6.44
CA LEU A 10 4.88 3.90 5.21
C LEU A 10 4.14 2.57 5.43
N THR A 11 4.33 1.93 6.58
CA THR A 11 3.63 0.69 6.96
C THR A 11 2.12 0.91 7.10
N VAL A 12 1.70 2.00 7.74
CA VAL A 12 0.29 2.38 7.84
C VAL A 12 -0.32 2.65 6.47
N LYS A 13 0.41 3.33 5.57
CA LYS A 13 -0.03 3.55 4.18
C LYS A 13 -0.17 2.23 3.42
N HIS A 14 0.81 1.32 3.56
CA HIS A 14 0.75 0.00 2.94
C HIS A 14 -0.47 -0.79 3.39
N ALA A 15 -0.73 -0.86 4.71
CA ALA A 15 -1.91 -1.53 5.26
C ALA A 15 -3.23 -0.91 4.77
N THR A 16 -3.26 0.41 4.61
CA THR A 16 -4.43 1.12 4.08
C THR A 16 -4.70 0.75 2.62
N LEU A 17 -3.65 0.68 1.80
CA LEU A 17 -3.75 0.27 0.39
C LEU A 17 -4.18 -1.19 0.25
N GLU A 18 -3.68 -2.09 1.11
CA GLU A 18 -4.13 -3.48 1.14
C GLU A 18 -5.62 -3.59 1.45
N ARG A 19 -6.09 -2.90 2.49
CA ARG A 19 -7.52 -2.84 2.80
C ARG A 19 -8.33 -2.31 1.64
N ALA A 20 -7.90 -1.22 1.01
CA ALA A 20 -8.61 -0.67 -0.14
C ALA A 20 -8.70 -1.67 -1.31
N ILE A 21 -7.64 -2.44 -1.56
CA ILE A 21 -7.63 -3.51 -2.58
C ILE A 21 -8.60 -4.64 -2.22
N GLU A 22 -8.61 -5.07 -0.96
CA GLU A 22 -9.52 -6.12 -0.48
C GLU A 22 -10.98 -5.66 -0.53
N GLU A 23 -11.27 -4.45 -0.07
CA GLU A 23 -12.60 -3.85 -0.12
C GLU A 23 -13.10 -3.74 -1.57
N GLU A 24 -12.25 -3.32 -2.50
CA GLU A 24 -12.60 -3.22 -3.93
C GLU A 24 -12.79 -4.59 -4.57
N ASN A 25 -11.96 -5.59 -4.23
CA ASN A 25 -12.12 -6.99 -4.68
C ASN A 25 -13.40 -7.66 -4.14
N GLN A 26 -13.85 -7.28 -2.95
CA GLN A 26 -15.08 -7.80 -2.36
C GLN A 26 -16.34 -7.20 -2.98
N ARG A 27 -16.22 -6.12 -3.77
CA ARG A 27 -17.37 -5.55 -4.46
C ARG A 27 -17.82 -6.48 -5.60
N PRO A 28 -19.14 -6.60 -5.82
CA PRO A 28 -19.67 -7.39 -6.93
C PRO A 28 -19.25 -6.87 -8.31
N HIS A 29 -18.86 -5.60 -8.40
CA HIS A 29 -18.27 -4.98 -9.58
C HIS A 29 -16.97 -4.26 -9.18
N PRO A 30 -15.84 -4.99 -9.15
CA PRO A 30 -14.55 -4.38 -8.86
C PRO A 30 -14.16 -3.44 -10.00
N ASP A 31 -13.63 -2.28 -9.65
CA ASP A 31 -13.02 -1.38 -10.63
C ASP A 31 -11.57 -1.82 -10.88
N ASP A 32 -11.34 -2.52 -11.98
CA ASP A 32 -10.02 -3.06 -12.36
C ASP A 32 -8.95 -1.97 -12.50
N PHE A 33 -9.34 -0.76 -12.96
CA PHE A 33 -8.42 0.36 -13.07
C PHE A 33 -7.97 0.81 -11.68
N ARG A 34 -8.93 0.99 -10.78
CA ARG A 34 -8.65 1.35 -9.38
C ARG A 34 -7.82 0.28 -8.66
N LEU A 35 -8.13 -0.99 -8.88
CA LEU A 35 -7.38 -2.12 -8.35
C LEU A 35 -5.93 -2.15 -8.84
N THR A 36 -5.71 -1.84 -10.12
CA THR A 36 -4.38 -1.79 -10.73
C THR A 36 -3.55 -0.64 -10.15
N GLU A 37 -4.14 0.54 -10.01
CA GLU A 37 -3.48 1.70 -9.42
C GLU A 37 -3.14 1.46 -7.94
N LEU A 38 -4.07 0.91 -7.15
CA LEU A 38 -3.81 0.56 -5.75
C LEU A 38 -2.68 -0.48 -5.60
N LYS A 39 -2.65 -1.51 -6.47
CA LYS A 39 -1.58 -2.51 -6.47
C LYS A 39 -0.23 -1.91 -6.84
N ARG A 40 -0.18 -0.98 -7.80
CA ARG A 40 1.06 -0.26 -8.16
C ARG A 40 1.56 0.60 -7.02
N GLU A 41 0.66 1.33 -6.36
CA GLU A 41 1.02 2.18 -5.22
C GLU A 41 1.50 1.34 -4.05
N LYS A 42 0.84 0.21 -3.76
CA LYS A 42 1.30 -0.76 -2.77
C LYS A 42 2.71 -1.27 -3.07
N LEU A 43 3.00 -1.59 -4.33
CA LEU A 43 4.31 -2.05 -4.76
C LEU A 43 5.38 -0.98 -4.54
N ARG A 44 5.09 0.28 -4.89
CA ARG A 44 6.01 1.41 -4.66
C ARG A 44 6.33 1.60 -3.18
N ILE A 45 5.33 1.61 -2.31
CA ILE A 45 5.53 1.77 -0.88
C ILE A 45 6.32 0.59 -0.31
N LYS A 46 6.05 -0.64 -0.78
CA LYS A 46 6.83 -1.81 -0.37
C LYS A 46 8.30 -1.68 -0.76
N ASP A 47 8.58 -1.20 -1.97
CA ASP A 47 9.95 -0.92 -2.44
C ASP A 47 10.62 0.18 -1.60
N GLU A 48 9.91 1.27 -1.28
CA GLU A 48 10.42 2.33 -0.41
C GLU A 48 10.73 1.82 1.00
N ILE A 49 9.87 0.98 1.58
CA ILE A 49 10.11 0.35 2.89
C ILE A 49 11.35 -0.54 2.82
N ALA A 50 11.45 -1.39 1.80
CA ALA A 50 12.59 -2.28 1.61
C ALA A 50 13.90 -1.49 1.45
N HIS A 51 13.87 -0.41 0.66
CA HIS A 51 15.01 0.48 0.47
C HIS A 51 15.42 1.23 1.75
N HIS A 52 14.47 1.51 2.64
CA HIS A 52 14.74 2.16 3.93
C HIS A 52 15.14 1.19 5.05
N GLN A 53 15.02 -0.13 4.84
CA GLN A 53 15.42 -1.16 5.80
C GLN A 53 16.84 -1.72 5.58
N ASP A 54 17.49 -1.38 4.46
CA ASP A 54 18.89 -1.73 4.12
C ASP A 54 19.88 -0.67 4.66
#